data_AF-R1GT21-F1
#
_entry.id   AF-R1GT21-F1
#
_cell.length_a   1.000
_cell.length_b   1.000
_cell.length_c   1.000
_cell.angle_alpha   90.00
_cell.angle_beta   90.00
_cell.angle_gamma   90.00
#
_symmetry.space_group_name_H-M   'P 1'
#
loop_
_entity.id
_entity.type
_entity.pdbx_description
1 polymer ?
#
loop_
_entity_poly.entity_id
_entity_poly.type
_entity_poly.pdbx_seq_one_letter_code
_entity_poly.pdbx_strand_id
1 'polypeptide(L)'
;MTDINKLVEQLAQAYLSERGSEFTHLDVRLPLALDTLILAIQNNIVAAHLENAGEQQGRADALLMLRHMVVNGVLSPLGALVMDQMNCAFCADVRQMLNEGKDPMVELASESKRRAMQ
;
A
#
# COMPACT_ATOMS: atom_id res chain seq x y z
N MET A 1 -10.10 -16.97 5.79
CA MET A 1 -9.44 -15.91 5.00
C MET A 1 -9.80 -16.08 3.54
N THR A 2 -10.12 -14.99 2.84
CA THR A 2 -10.30 -15.03 1.37
C THR A 2 -8.92 -15.19 0.70
N ASP A 3 -8.90 -15.67 -0.56
CA ASP A 3 -7.66 -15.77 -1.34
C ASP A 3 -6.91 -14.43 -1.44
N ILE A 4 -7.65 -13.31 -1.49
CA ILE A 4 -7.09 -11.97 -1.47
C ILE A 4 -6.32 -11.71 -0.18
N ASN A 5 -6.91 -11.96 1.00
CA ASN A 5 -6.22 -11.67 2.27
C ASN A 5 -4.91 -12.46 2.40
N LYS A 6 -4.92 -13.72 1.95
CA LYS A 6 -3.70 -14.54 1.93
C LYS A 6 -2.63 -13.97 1.00
N LEU A 7 -3.01 -13.55 -0.21
CA LEU A 7 -2.06 -12.96 -1.16
C LEU A 7 -1.54 -11.60 -0.70
N VAL A 8 -2.37 -10.79 -0.06
CA VAL A 8 -1.97 -9.51 0.55
C VAL A 8 -0.93 -9.73 1.64
N GLU A 9 -1.18 -10.67 2.55
CA GLU A 9 -0.21 -11.02 3.60
C GLU A 9 1.11 -11.54 3.02
N GLN A 10 1.04 -12.43 2.02
CA GLN A 10 2.22 -12.95 1.34
C GLN A 10 3.02 -11.84 0.65
N LEU A 11 2.33 -10.92 -0.03
CA LEU A 11 2.96 -9.79 -0.69
C LEU A 11 3.66 -8.87 0.32
N ALA A 12 2.98 -8.53 1.43
CA ALA A 12 3.55 -7.69 2.47
C ALA A 12 4.79 -8.34 3.12
N GLN A 13 4.73 -9.63 3.43
CA GLN A 13 5.86 -10.39 3.97
C GLN A 13 7.03 -10.47 2.99
N ALA A 14 6.75 -10.77 1.72
CA ALA A 14 7.78 -10.86 0.68
C ALA A 14 8.46 -9.49 0.47
N TYR A 15 7.69 -8.41 0.46
CA TYR A 15 8.21 -7.06 0.34
C TYR A 15 9.11 -6.66 1.51
N LEU A 16 8.66 -6.91 2.75
CA LEU A 16 9.49 -6.66 3.95
C LEU A 16 10.78 -7.49 3.96
N SER A 17 10.70 -8.73 3.50
CA SER A 17 11.87 -9.61 3.45
C SER A 17 12.92 -9.11 2.46
N GLU A 18 12.51 -8.48 1.36
CA GLU A 18 13.42 -7.95 0.34
C GLU A 18 13.92 -6.53 0.66
N ARG A 19 13.04 -5.65 1.16
CA ARG A 19 13.34 -4.22 1.35
C ARG A 19 13.71 -3.84 2.79
N GLY A 20 13.40 -4.68 3.76
CA GLY A 20 13.60 -4.40 5.17
C GLY A 20 12.48 -3.56 5.78
N SER A 21 12.74 -3.01 6.97
CA SER A 21 11.75 -2.33 7.81
C SER A 21 11.72 -0.80 7.68
N GLU A 22 12.49 -0.22 6.75
CA GLU A 22 12.53 1.23 6.52
C GLU A 22 12.61 1.49 5.01
N PHE A 23 11.79 2.43 4.54
CA PHE A 23 11.84 2.95 3.18
C PHE A 23 12.16 4.44 3.22
N THR A 24 13.12 4.88 2.40
CA THR A 24 13.52 6.30 2.35
C THR A 24 13.31 6.86 0.96
N HIS A 25 12.60 7.98 0.88
CA HIS A 25 12.38 8.73 -0.36
C HIS A 25 12.15 10.21 -0.05
N LEU A 26 12.77 11.11 -0.84
CA LEU A 26 12.65 12.57 -0.65
C LEU A 26 12.92 13.06 0.78
N ASP A 27 13.96 12.52 1.43
CA ASP A 27 14.30 12.81 2.84
C ASP A 27 13.20 12.47 3.86
N VAL A 28 12.19 11.70 3.46
CA VAL A 28 11.20 11.09 4.34
C VAL A 28 11.63 9.66 4.62
N ARG A 29 11.67 9.30 5.92
CA ARG A 29 11.86 7.92 6.37
C ARG A 29 10.51 7.35 6.77
N LEU A 30 10.09 6.31 6.07
CA LEU A 30 8.86 5.59 6.30
C LEU A 30 9.18 4.26 6.98
N PRO A 31 8.80 4.08 8.26
CA PRO A 31 8.85 2.78 8.90
C PRO A 31 7.90 1.81 8.21
N LEU A 32 8.40 0.65 7.81
CA LEU A 32 7.60 -0.42 7.23
C LEU A 32 7.30 -1.47 8.30
N ALA A 33 6.01 -1.67 8.57
CA ALA A 33 5.51 -2.73 9.44
C ALA A 33 4.51 -3.59 8.68
N LEU A 34 4.43 -4.87 9.05
CA LEU A 34 3.58 -5.84 8.35
C LEU A 34 2.11 -5.41 8.32
N ASP A 35 1.55 -5.05 9.47
CA ASP A 35 0.13 -4.65 9.57
C ASP A 35 -0.17 -3.39 8.74
N THR A 36 0.76 -2.43 8.74
CA THR A 36 0.64 -1.20 7.95
C THR A 36 0.69 -1.48 6.45
N LEU A 37 1.57 -2.39 6.01
CA LEU A 37 1.65 -2.79 4.60
C LEU A 37 0.42 -3.56 4.16
N ILE A 38 -0.11 -4.45 5.00
CA ILE A 38 -1.36 -5.17 4.72
C ILE A 38 -2.50 -4.16 4.50
N LEU A 39 -2.64 -3.18 5.40
CA LEU A 39 -3.64 -2.12 5.26
C LEU A 39 -3.41 -1.27 4.01
N ALA A 40 -2.17 -0.89 3.72
CA ALA A 40 -1.83 -0.10 2.54
C ALA A 40 -2.17 -0.84 1.24
N ILE A 41 -1.87 -2.13 1.15
CA ILE A 41 -2.21 -2.98 -0.01
C ILE A 41 -3.73 -3.11 -0.15
N GLN A 42 -4.46 -3.36 0.94
CA GLN A 42 -5.92 -3.45 0.91
C GLN A 42 -6.55 -2.15 0.40
N ASN A 43 -6.07 -0.99 0.89
CA ASN A 43 -6.66 0.29 0.54
C ASN A 43 -6.26 0.76 -0.87
N ASN A 44 -5.00 0.62 -1.27
CA ASN A 44 -4.49 1.23 -2.51
C ASN A 44 -4.51 0.28 -3.71
N ILE A 45 -4.60 -1.03 -3.48
CA ILE A 45 -4.65 -2.03 -4.56
C ILE A 45 -6.04 -2.66 -4.60
N VAL A 46 -6.47 -3.31 -3.52
CA VAL A 46 -7.74 -4.06 -3.52
C VAL A 46 -8.94 -3.13 -3.65
N ALA A 47 -9.07 -2.13 -2.76
CA ALA A 47 -10.19 -1.21 -2.79
C ALA A 47 -10.22 -0.37 -4.07
N ALA A 48 -9.07 0.06 -4.60
CA ALA A 48 -8.99 0.77 -5.87
C ALA A 48 -9.62 -0.01 -7.04
N HIS A 49 -9.37 -1.33 -7.13
CA HIS A 49 -10.02 -2.17 -8.14
C HIS A 49 -11.52 -2.33 -7.90
N LEU A 50 -11.95 -2.47 -6.64
CA LEU A 50 -13.37 -2.58 -6.28
C LEU A 50 -14.14 -1.28 -6.60
N GLU A 51 -13.55 -0.13 -6.30
CA GLU A 51 -14.12 1.19 -6.60
C GLU A 51 -14.27 1.41 -8.11
N ASN A 52 -13.26 1.00 -8.89
CA ASN A 52 -13.24 1.25 -10.33
C ASN A 52 -14.12 0.28 -11.15
N ALA A 53 -14.18 -1.00 -10.75
CA ALA A 53 -14.84 -2.05 -11.55
C ALA A 53 -16.01 -2.75 -10.84
N GLY A 54 -16.37 -2.30 -9.63
CA GLY A 54 -17.41 -2.92 -8.80
C GLY A 54 -16.95 -4.22 -8.15
N GLU A 55 -17.82 -4.81 -7.32
CA GLU A 55 -17.45 -5.94 -6.45
C GLU A 55 -16.97 -7.17 -7.23
N GLN A 56 -17.69 -7.59 -8.28
CA GLN A 56 -17.37 -8.83 -8.97
C GLN A 56 -16.10 -8.72 -9.83
N GLN A 57 -16.05 -7.75 -10.74
CA GLN A 57 -14.92 -7.58 -11.65
C GLN A 57 -13.70 -7.02 -10.90
N GLY A 58 -13.88 -6.03 -10.04
CA GLY A 58 -12.78 -5.46 -9.26
C GLY A 58 -12.10 -6.48 -8.36
N ARG A 59 -12.86 -7.42 -7.77
CA ARG A 59 -12.27 -8.52 -7.00
C ARG A 59 -11.46 -9.48 -7.87
N ALA A 60 -11.93 -9.80 -9.08
CA ALA A 60 -11.19 -10.64 -10.01
C ALA A 60 -9.90 -9.96 -10.47
N ASP A 61 -9.95 -8.67 -10.77
CA ASP A 61 -8.80 -7.87 -11.20
C ASP A 61 -7.77 -7.74 -10.07
N ALA A 62 -8.20 -7.42 -8.85
CA ALA A 62 -7.32 -7.36 -7.69
C ALA A 62 -6.61 -8.70 -7.43
N LEU A 63 -7.35 -9.80 -7.53
CA LEU A 63 -6.78 -11.14 -7.36
C LEU A 63 -5.77 -11.49 -8.45
N LEU A 64 -6.04 -11.12 -9.70
CA LEU A 64 -5.10 -11.30 -10.80
C LEU A 64 -3.83 -10.49 -10.59
N MET A 65 -3.95 -9.22 -10.20
CA MET A 65 -2.84 -8.33 -9.91
C MET A 65 -1.96 -8.90 -8.79
N LEU A 66 -2.56 -9.25 -7.65
CA LEU A 66 -1.85 -9.80 -6.49
C LEU A 66 -1.09 -11.10 -6.84
N ARG A 67 -1.68 -11.99 -7.65
CA ARG A 67 -1.02 -13.23 -8.11
C ARG A 67 0.20 -12.97 -8.99
N HIS A 68 0.24 -11.85 -9.71
CA HIS A 68 1.41 -11.46 -10.48
C HIS A 68 2.45 -10.74 -9.63
N MET A 69 2.03 -10.06 -8.55
CA MET A 69 2.95 -9.34 -7.67
C MET A 69 3.74 -10.29 -6.75
N VAL A 70 3.14 -11.38 -6.28
CA VAL A 70 3.81 -12.39 -5.46
C VAL A 70 3.57 -13.80 -6.02
N VAL A 71 4.66 -14.50 -6.37
CA VAL A 71 4.60 -15.82 -7.01
C VAL A 71 5.27 -16.83 -6.08
N ASN A 72 4.50 -17.82 -5.60
CA ASN A 72 5.00 -18.83 -4.65
C ASN A 72 5.65 -18.21 -3.39
N GLY A 73 5.13 -17.07 -2.92
CA GLY A 73 5.66 -16.34 -1.76
C GLY A 73 6.91 -15.50 -2.06
N VAL A 74 7.37 -15.46 -3.31
CA VAL A 74 8.50 -14.63 -3.74
C VAL A 74 7.98 -13.34 -4.37
N LEU A 75 8.55 -12.22 -3.95
CA LEU A 75 8.24 -10.93 -4.55
C LEU A 75 8.69 -10.93 -6.02
N SER A 76 7.77 -10.61 -6.93
CA SER A 76 8.10 -10.46 -8.34
C SER A 76 8.66 -9.05 -8.62
N PRO A 77 9.31 -8.83 -9.79
CA PRO A 77 9.70 -7.49 -10.22
C PRO A 77 8.52 -6.51 -10.32
N LEU A 78 7.34 -6.98 -10.75
CA LEU A 78 6.12 -6.17 -10.77
C LEU A 78 5.68 -5.80 -9.34
N GLY A 79 5.71 -6.77 -8.43
CA GLY A 79 5.39 -6.57 -7.02
C GLY A 79 6.28 -5.53 -6.38
N ALA A 80 7.60 -5.64 -6.59
CA ALA A 80 8.57 -4.66 -6.11
C ALA A 80 8.29 -3.26 -6.67
N LEU A 81 8.10 -3.14 -7.99
CA LEU A 81 7.85 -1.85 -8.63
C LEU A 81 6.59 -1.16 -8.07
N VAL A 82 5.48 -1.88 -7.98
CA VAL A 82 4.20 -1.32 -7.54
C VAL A 82 4.26 -0.92 -6.06
N MET A 83 4.86 -1.76 -5.22
CA MET A 83 5.03 -1.44 -3.80
C MET A 83 5.98 -0.25 -3.59
N ASP A 84 7.09 -0.20 -4.33
CA ASP A 84 8.04 0.92 -4.28
C ASP A 84 7.35 2.22 -4.76
N GLN A 85 6.58 2.18 -5.84
CA GLN A 85 5.82 3.34 -6.33
C GLN A 85 4.75 3.82 -5.34
N MET A 86 4.03 2.89 -4.71
CA MET A 86 3.06 3.22 -3.65
C MET A 86 3.75 3.94 -2.48
N ASN A 87 4.89 3.42 -2.01
CA ASN A 87 5.65 4.04 -0.92
C ASN A 87 6.27 5.39 -1.32
N CYS A 88 6.75 5.52 -2.56
CA CYS A 88 7.23 6.79 -3.12
C CYS A 88 6.12 7.84 -3.13
N ALA A 89 4.91 7.49 -3.58
CA ALA A 89 3.76 8.41 -3.60
C ALA A 89 3.43 8.90 -2.18
N PHE A 90 3.36 7.99 -1.21
CA PHE A 90 3.12 8.37 0.19
C PHE A 90 4.23 9.30 0.74
N CYS A 91 5.49 9.00 0.44
CA CYS A 91 6.60 9.86 0.86
C CYS A 91 6.55 11.24 0.20
N ALA A 92 6.11 11.33 -1.06
CA ALA A 92 5.93 12.59 -1.76
C ALA A 92 4.82 13.45 -1.12
N ASP A 93 3.69 12.83 -0.74
CA ASP A 93 2.61 13.53 -0.03
C ASP A 93 3.09 14.08 1.32
N VAL A 94 3.78 13.25 2.11
CA VAL A 94 4.38 13.68 3.39
C VAL A 94 5.39 14.80 3.18
N ARG A 95 6.24 14.69 2.15
CA ARG A 95 7.22 15.72 1.82
C ARG A 95 6.55 17.04 1.46
N GLN A 96 5.47 16.99 0.69
CA GLN A 96 4.69 18.15 0.31
C GLN A 96 4.09 18.83 1.55
N MET A 97 3.45 18.07 2.44
CA MET A 97 2.89 18.62 3.69
C MET A 97 3.96 19.37 4.49
N LEU A 98 5.15 18.79 4.63
CA LEU A 98 6.25 19.42 5.33
C LEU A 98 6.77 20.68 4.61
N ASN A 99 6.81 20.70 3.29
CA ASN A 99 7.19 21.89 2.51
C ASN A 99 6.17 23.03 2.67
N GLU A 100 4.90 22.69 2.89
CA GLU A 100 3.82 23.63 3.20
C GLU A 100 3.83 24.10 4.68
N GLY A 101 4.77 23.60 5.49
CA GLY A 101 4.86 23.91 6.92
C GLY A 101 3.79 23.23 7.77
N LYS A 102 3.13 22.19 7.25
CA LYS A 102 2.12 21.39 7.96
C LYS A 102 2.76 20.25 8.73
N ASP A 103 2.07 19.79 9.76
CA ASP A 103 2.40 18.54 10.47
C ASP A 103 1.69 17.35 9.78
N PRO A 104 2.43 16.43 9.14
CA PRO A 104 1.83 15.28 8.45
C PRO A 104 0.97 14.41 9.36
N MET A 105 1.31 14.29 10.65
CA MET A 105 0.54 13.47 11.58
C MET A 105 -0.84 14.08 11.85
N VAL A 106 -0.94 15.41 11.89
CA VAL A 106 -2.20 16.13 12.04
C VAL A 106 -3.04 16.03 10.78
N GLU A 107 -2.43 16.24 9.61
CA GLU A 107 -3.11 16.17 8.31
C GLU A 107 -3.68 14.78 8.05
N LEU A 108 -2.87 13.72 8.18
CA LEU A 108 -3.29 12.34 7.98
C LEU A 108 -4.38 11.92 8.97
N ALA A 109 -4.29 12.34 10.24
CA ALA A 109 -5.34 12.09 11.22
C ALA A 109 -6.66 12.80 10.87
N SER A 110 -6.57 14.00 10.29
CA SER A 110 -7.74 14.75 9.85
C SER A 110 -8.43 14.08 8.65
N GLU A 111 -7.65 13.56 7.70
CA GLU A 111 -8.16 12.83 6.53
C GLU A 111 -8.80 11.51 6.95
N SER A 112 -8.18 10.77 7.87
CA SER A 112 -8.74 9.55 8.42
C SER A 112 -10.13 9.79 9.05
N LYS A 113 -10.28 10.88 9.83
CA LYS A 113 -11.58 11.27 10.39
C LYS A 113 -12.59 11.65 9.32
N ARG A 114 -12.16 12.39 8.29
CA ARG A 114 -13.04 12.81 7.18
C ARG A 114 -13.58 11.60 6.43
N ARG A 115 -12.75 10.59 6.15
CA ARG A 115 -13.15 9.34 5.48
C ARG A 115 -14.10 8.50 6.34
N ALA A 116 -13.94 8.49 7.66
CA ALA A 116 -14.83 7.76 8.57
C ALA A 116 -16.24 8.38 8.70
N MET A 117 -16.41 9.62 8.25
CA MET A 117 -17.70 10.34 8.28
C MET A 117 -18.44 10.32 6.92
N GLN A 118 -17.81 9.79 5.88
CA GLN A 118 -18.38 9.60 4.54
C GLN A 118 -18.98 8.20 4.41
#